data_AF-A0A925W1T6-F1
#
_entry.id   AF-A0A925W1T6-F1
#
_cell.length_a   1.000
_cell.length_b   1.000
_cell.length_c   1.000
_cell.angle_alpha   90.00
_cell.angle_beta   90.00
_cell.angle_gamma   90.00
#
_symmetry.space_group_name_H-M   'P 1'
#
loop_
_entity.id
_entity.type
_entity.pdbx_description
1 polymer ?
#
loop_
_entity_poly.entity_id
_entity_poly.type
_entity_poly.pdbx_seq_one_letter_code
_entity_poly.pdbx_strand_id
1 'polypeptide(L)' 'SSAPFLDAVRPAVALISVGADNTYGHPSPSVMAEYARRGIHTFRTDRDGSLVVRTNGVRQEVVTREGIWNVPMK' A
#
# COMPACT_ATOMS: atom_id res chain seq x y z
N SER A 1 -10.38 3.87 -2.67
CA SER A 1 -10.23 5.25 -3.16
C SER A 1 -10.95 5.42 -4.50
N SER A 2 -11.37 6.62 -4.85
CA SER A 2 -11.97 6.90 -6.16
C SER A 2 -10.91 7.02 -7.25
N ALA A 3 -11.26 6.72 -8.51
CA ALA A 3 -10.34 6.84 -9.64
C ALA A 3 -9.78 8.27 -9.80
N PRO A 4 -10.58 9.36 -9.76
CA PRO A 4 -10.04 10.71 -9.89
C PRO A 4 -8.99 11.07 -8.84
N PHE A 5 -9.15 10.58 -7.60
CA PHE A 5 -8.17 10.81 -6.54
C PHE A 5 -6.86 10.06 -6.82
N LEU A 6 -6.95 8.80 -7.24
CA LEU A 6 -5.77 7.99 -7.60
C LEU A 6 -5.03 8.55 -8.82
N ASP A 7 -5.77 9.12 -9.78
CA ASP A 7 -5.20 9.80 -10.95
C ASP A 7 -4.46 11.08 -10.54
N ALA A 8 -5.03 11.86 -9.60
CA ALA A 8 -4.43 13.10 -9.14
C ALA A 8 -3.14 12.87 -8.33
N VAL A 9 -3.14 11.92 -7.39
CA VAL A 9 -2.00 11.72 -6.47
C VAL A 9 -0.97 10.71 -6.97
N ARG A 10 -1.32 9.89 -7.97
CA ARG A 10 -0.46 8.87 -8.61
C ARG A 10 0.42 8.12 -7.60
N PRO A 11 -0.18 7.42 -6.61
CA PRO A 11 0.59 6.89 -5.50
C PRO A 11 1.53 5.77 -5.98
N ALA A 12 2.71 5.69 -5.36
CA ALA A 12 3.63 4.58 -5.53
C ALA A 12 3.27 3.40 -4.63
N VAL A 13 2.81 3.69 -3.41
CA VAL A 13 2.42 2.71 -2.38
C VAL A 13 1.02 2.98 -1.84
N ALA A 14 0.35 1.93 -1.38
CA ALA A 14 -0.87 2.00 -0.58
C ALA A 14 -0.71 1.15 0.68
N LEU A 15 -0.83 1.78 1.85
CA LEU A 15 -0.80 1.12 3.15
C LEU A 15 -2.24 0.85 3.59
N ILE A 16 -2.54 -0.40 3.93
CA ILE A 16 -3.91 -0.85 4.21
C ILE A 16 -3.95 -1.35 5.66
N SER A 17 -4.58 -0.57 6.54
CA SER A 17 -4.80 -0.96 7.92
C SER A 17 -6.03 -1.86 8.02
N VAL A 18 -5.79 -3.13 8.33
CA VAL A 18 -6.81 -4.17 8.54
C VAL A 18 -6.35 -5.13 9.66
N GLY A 19 -7.31 -5.69 10.40
CA GLY A 19 -7.02 -6.66 11.47
C GLY A 19 -6.68 -8.05 10.93
N ALA A 20 -5.92 -8.83 11.71
CA ALA A 20 -5.52 -10.21 11.38
C ALA A 20 -6.73 -11.12 11.09
N ASP A 21 -7.81 -10.96 11.84
CA ASP A 21 -9.05 -11.75 11.72
C ASP A 21 -10.14 -11.00 10.93
N ASN A 22 -9.76 -10.21 9.92
CA ASN A 22 -10.71 -9.37 9.21
C ASN A 22 -11.76 -10.19 8.43
N THR A 23 -12.92 -10.39 9.05
CA THR A 23 -14.08 -11.10 8.49
C THR A 23 -14.95 -10.23 7.58
N TYR A 24 -14.71 -8.92 7.53
CA TYR A 24 -15.48 -7.97 6.71
C TYR A 24 -15.15 -8.05 5.20
N GLY A 25 -14.17 -8.86 4.80
CA GLY A 25 -13.76 -8.98 3.39
C GLY A 25 -13.00 -7.76 2.87
N HIS A 26 -12.41 -6.95 3.76
CA HIS A 26 -11.52 -5.86 3.37
C HIS A 26 -10.06 -6.32 3.19
N PRO A 27 -9.27 -5.62 2.35
CA PRO A 27 -9.70 -4.67 1.32
C PRO A 27 -10.49 -5.37 0.21
N SER A 28 -11.43 -4.65 -0.42
CA SER A 28 -12.25 -5.17 -1.52
C SER A 28 -11.38 -5.68 -2.68
N PRO A 29 -11.68 -6.86 -3.26
CA PRO A 29 -10.95 -7.39 -4.42
C PRO A 29 -10.89 -6.42 -5.60
N SER A 30 -11.95 -5.66 -5.86
CA SER A 30 -11.99 -4.70 -6.97
C SER A 30 -11.01 -3.53 -6.77
N VAL A 31 -10.85 -3.09 -5.51
CA VAL A 31 -9.87 -2.04 -5.15
C VAL A 31 -8.44 -2.58 -5.29
N MET A 32 -8.19 -3.82 -4.85
CA MET A 32 -6.87 -4.45 -5.01
C MET A 32 -6.50 -4.64 -6.47
N ALA A 33 -7.46 -5.04 -7.32
CA ALA A 33 -7.24 -5.17 -8.76
C ALA A 33 -6.94 -3.82 -9.41
N GLU A 34 -7.61 -2.74 -9.01
CA GLU A 34 -7.33 -1.39 -9.51
C GLU A 34 -5.93 -0.90 -9.09
N TYR A 35 -5.52 -1.17 -7.85
CA TYR A 35 -4.18 -0.83 -7.38
C TYR A 35 -3.09 -1.58 -8.16
N ALA A 36 -3.30 -2.88 -8.40
CA ALA A 36 -2.41 -3.69 -9.22
C ALA A 36 -2.31 -3.15 -10.66
N ARG A 37 -3.44 -2.83 -11.31
CA ARG A 37 -3.46 -2.24 -12.67
C ARG A 37 -2.69 -0.93 -12.77
N ARG A 38 -2.68 -0.12 -11.71
CA ARG A 38 -1.97 1.17 -11.63
C ARG A 38 -0.51 1.03 -11.20
N GLY A 39 -0.02 -0.18 -10.96
CA GLY A 39 1.32 -0.43 -10.43
C GLY A 39 1.53 0.22 -9.06
N ILE A 40 0.51 0.22 -8.21
CA ILE A 40 0.58 0.69 -6.82
C ILE A 40 0.98 -0.51 -5.95
N HIS A 41 2.09 -0.41 -5.23
CA HIS A 41 2.52 -1.45 -4.31
C HIS A 41 1.69 -1.42 -3.04
N THR A 42 1.09 -2.55 -2.66
CA THR A 42 0.18 -2.62 -1.51
C THR A 42 0.81 -3.35 -0.34
N PHE A 43 0.72 -2.78 0.85
CA PHE A 43 1.13 -3.40 2.11
C PHE A 43 -0.07 -3.43 3.07
N ARG A 44 -0.22 -4.50 3.85
CA ARG A 44 -1.35 -4.69 4.77
C ARG A 44 -0.90 -5.09 6.16
N THR A 45 -1.47 -4.47 7.18
CA THR A 45 -1.07 -4.73 8.58
C THR A 45 -1.39 -6.15 9.06
N ASP A 46 -2.40 -6.80 8.48
CA ASP A 46 -2.77 -8.19 8.81
C ASP A 46 -1.78 -9.22 8.26
N ARG A 47 -0.97 -8.87 7.26
CA ARG A 47 0.00 -9.76 6.61
C ARG A 47 1.43 -9.37 6.92
N ASP A 48 1.71 -8.07 6.87
CA ASP A 48 3.06 -7.50 6.92
C ASP A 48 3.41 -6.95 8.32
N GLY A 49 2.45 -6.96 9.25
CA GLY A 49 2.60 -6.41 10.59
C GLY A 49 2.66 -4.87 10.60
N SER A 50 3.45 -4.30 11.50
CA SER A 50 3.65 -2.85 11.55
C SER A 50 4.33 -2.33 10.28
N LEU A 51 3.79 -1.24 9.72
CA LEU A 51 4.28 -0.62 8.49
C LEU A 51 4.93 0.73 8.82
N VAL A 52 6.16 0.94 8.34
CA VAL A 52 6.87 2.24 8.45
C VAL A 52 7.31 2.68 7.07
N VAL A 53 6.92 3.88 6.66
CA VAL A 53 7.46 4.52 5.45
C VAL A 53 8.58 5.46 5.86
N ARG A 54 9.78 5.22 5.32
CA ARG A 54 10.95 6.08 5.53
C ARG A 54 11.27 6.75 4.21
N THR A 55 11.49 8.05 4.25
CA THR A 55 11.75 8.86 3.07
C THR A 55 12.76 9.94 3.38
N ASN A 56 13.60 10.25 2.40
CA ASN A 56 14.50 11.41 2.43
C ASN A 56 14.06 12.51 1.43
N GLY A 57 12.84 12.41 0.90
CA GLY A 57 12.30 13.32 -0.13
C GLY A 57 12.69 12.97 -1.57
N VAL A 58 13.61 12.03 -1.79
CA VAL A 58 14.04 11.57 -3.12
C VAL A 58 13.78 10.07 -3.32
N ARG A 59 13.90 9.29 -2.25
CA ARG A 59 13.66 7.85 -2.22
C ARG A 59 12.77 7.52 -1.03
N GLN A 60 12.01 6.44 -1.16
CA GLN A 60 11.23 5.88 -0.07
C GLN A 60 11.46 4.37 0.07
N GLU A 61 11.40 3.90 1.30
CA GLU A 61 11.39 2.49 1.66
C GLU A 61 10.19 2.21 2.57
N VAL A 62 9.61 1.02 2.40
CA VAL A 62 8.58 0.50 3.30
C VAL A 62 9.22 -0.60 4.14
N VAL A 63 9.27 -0.38 5.45
CA VAL A 63 9.73 -1.36 6.42
C VAL A 63 8.51 -2.08 6.98
N THR A 64 8.55 -3.40 6.95
CA THR A 64 7.55 -4.30 7.51
C THR A 64 8.21 -5.27 8.48
N ARG A 65 7.42 -6.12 9.14
CA ARG A 65 7.97 -7.21 9.95
C ARG A 65 8.80 -8.19 9.12
N GLU A 66 8.43 -8.37 7.85
CA GLU A 66 9.03 -9.36 6.94
C GLU A 66 10.26 -8.82 6.21
N GLY A 67 10.48 -7.50 6.16
CA GLY A 67 11.66 -6.93 5.52
C GLY A 67 11.54 -5.46 5.10
N ILE A 68 12.49 -5.01 4.28
CA ILE A 68 12.57 -3.65 3.76
C ILE A 68 12.36 -3.67 2.24
N TRP A 69 11.45 -2.85 1.76
CA TRP A 69 11.08 -2.74 0.35
C TRP A 69 11.48 -1.37 -0.19
N ASN A 70 12.40 -1.35 -1.16
CA ASN A 70 12.71 -0.13 -1.89
C ASN A 70 11.60 0.16 -2.90
N VAL A 71 10.86 1.25 -2.71
CA VAL A 71 9.78 1.62 -3.62
C VAL A 71 10.13 2.95 -4.29
N PRO A 72 10.26 3.00 -5.63
CA PRO A 72 10.50 4.26 -6.32
C PRO A 72 9.39 5.28 -6.02
N MET A 73 9.76 6.56 -5.94
CA MET A 73 8.77 7.64 -5.98
C MET A 73 8.22 7.79 -7.41
N LYS A 74 6.97 8.25 -7.55
CA LYS A 74 6.31 8.53 -8.83
C LYS A 74 6.21 10.02 -9.10
#